data_AF-A0A9X1WEY2-F1
#
_entry.id   AF-A0A9X1WEY2-F1
#
_cell.length_a   1.000
_cell.length_b   1.000
_cell.length_c   1.000
_cell.angle_alpha   90.00
_cell.angle_beta   90.00
_cell.angle_gamma   90.00
#
_symmetry.space_group_name_H-M   'P 1'
#
loop_
_entity.id
_entity.type
_entity.pdbx_description
1 polymer ?
#
loop_
_entity_poly.entity_id
_entity_poly.type
_entity_poly.pdbx_seq_one_letter_code
_entity_poly.pdbx_strand_id
1 'polypeptide(L)'
;MTILESLLQVTLAGLVLGAGLPILFGVGIRLWVPASDGASDGASATGAATTTAPWRRAVAVAIFAVIALAVLLGLLWITQGRIYAAFGWDVFGTAAH
;
A
#
# COMPACT_ATOMS: atom_id res chain seq x y z
N MET A 1 32.03 0.06 8.51
CA MET A 1 30.82 0.89 8.47
C MET A 1 31.02 2.07 9.39
N THR A 2 31.14 3.27 8.82
CA THR A 2 31.20 4.50 9.63
C THR A 2 29.79 4.82 10.17
N ILE A 3 29.66 5.52 11.29
CA ILE A 3 28.34 5.84 11.88
C ILE A 3 27.42 6.56 10.87
N LEU A 4 28.02 7.37 10.00
CA LEU A 4 27.36 8.15 8.96
C LEU A 4 26.75 7.25 7.88
N GLU A 5 27.46 6.18 7.50
CA GLU A 5 27.00 5.18 6.55
C GLU A 5 25.77 4.43 7.08
N SER A 6 25.82 3.97 8.33
CA SER A 6 24.68 3.30 8.98
C SER A 6 23.48 4.23 9.15
N LEU A 7 23.70 5.50 9.52
CA LEU A 7 22.63 6.49 9.66
C LEU A 7 21.92 6.73 8.33
N LEU A 8 22.69 6.91 7.24
CA LEU A 8 22.12 7.06 5.91
C LEU A 8 21.34 5.82 5.50
N GLN A 9 21.87 4.63 5.72
CA GLN A 9 21.19 3.38 5.37
C GLN A 9 19.82 3.24 6.05
N VAL A 10 19.75 3.48 7.37
CA VAL A 10 18.48 3.40 8.12
C VAL A 10 17.53 4.54 7.73
N THR A 11 18.06 5.74 7.49
CA THR A 11 17.25 6.89 7.05
C THR A 11 16.61 6.63 5.69
N LEU A 12 17.38 6.09 4.73
CA LEU A 12 16.87 5.68 3.42
C LEU A 12 15.85 4.55 3.55
N ALA A 13 16.14 3.52 4.34
CA ALA A 13 15.20 2.42 4.57
C ALA A 13 13.88 2.92 5.19
N GLY A 14 13.96 3.76 6.23
CA GLY A 14 12.81 4.37 6.89
C GLY A 14 12.03 5.33 5.98
N LEU A 15 12.72 6.09 5.13
CA LEU A 15 12.08 6.97 4.15
C LEU A 15 11.34 6.17 3.08
N VAL A 16 11.96 5.11 2.55
CA VAL A 16 11.33 4.24 1.53
C VAL A 16 10.13 3.51 2.13
N LEU A 17 10.24 2.91 3.32
CA LEU A 17 9.12 2.24 3.96
C LEU A 17 8.03 3.23 4.39
N GLY A 18 8.42 4.36 4.97
CA GLY A 18 7.50 5.36 5.52
C GLY A 18 6.76 6.15 4.44
N ALA A 19 7.46 6.62 3.40
CA ALA A 19 6.88 7.43 2.33
C ALA A 19 6.46 6.61 1.09
N GLY A 20 6.99 5.39 0.92
CA GLY A 20 6.59 4.51 -0.17
C GLY A 20 5.11 4.15 -0.11
N LEU A 21 4.61 3.71 1.05
CA LEU A 21 3.20 3.33 1.21
C LEU A 21 2.22 4.48 0.89
N PRO A 22 2.42 5.72 1.42
CA PRO A 22 1.64 6.90 1.02
C PRO A 22 1.70 7.21 -0.48
N ILE A 23 2.86 7.07 -1.13
CA ILE A 23 3.01 7.32 -2.57
C ILE A 23 2.19 6.30 -3.37
N LEU A 24 2.31 5.00 -3.05
CA LEU A 24 1.51 3.97 -3.72
C LEU A 24 0.00 4.19 -3.52
N PHE A 25 -0.42 4.61 -2.32
CA PHE A 25 -1.81 4.98 -2.04
C PHE A 25 -2.29 6.13 -2.92
N GLY A 26 -1.51 7.22 -3.01
CA GLY A 26 -1.84 8.36 -3.86
C GLY A 26 -1.96 7.98 -5.34
N VAL A 27 -1.06 7.13 -5.84
CA VAL A 27 -1.13 6.58 -7.20
C VAL A 27 -2.39 5.74 -7.39
N GLY A 28 -2.72 4.87 -6.43
CA GLY A 28 -3.95 4.07 -6.45
C GLY A 28 -5.21 4.93 -6.54
N ILE A 29 -5.30 5.98 -5.71
CA ILE A 29 -6.42 6.94 -5.74
C ILE A 29 -6.47 7.68 -7.08
N ARG A 30 -5.34 8.13 -7.61
CA ARG A 30 -5.28 8.81 -8.93
C ARG A 30 -5.80 7.91 -10.06
N LEU A 31 -5.53 6.61 -10.00
CA LEU A 31 -6.05 5.65 -10.98
C LEU A 31 -7.53 5.36 -10.78
N TRP A 32 -7.99 5.34 -9.52
CA TRP A 32 -9.38 5.05 -9.16
C TRP A 32 -10.33 6.21 -9.47
N VAL A 33 -9.90 7.45 -9.26
CA VAL A 33 -10.70 8.65 -9.53
C VAL A 33 -10.79 8.87 -11.05
N PRO A 34 -12.01 8.93 -11.64
CA PRO A 34 -12.17 9.28 -13.05
C PRO A 34 -11.57 10.67 -13.31
N ALA A 35 -10.80 10.82 -14.38
CA ALA A 35 -10.45 12.16 -14.84
C ALA A 35 -11.77 12.84 -15.18
N SER A 36 -12.12 13.89 -14.45
CA SER A 36 -13.07 14.87 -14.94
C SER A 36 -12.35 15.62 -16.06
N ASP A 37 -12.31 15.01 -17.25
CA ASP A 37 -11.91 15.73 -18.46
C ASP A 37 -12.79 16.98 -18.51
N GLY A 38 -12.16 18.15 -18.59
CA GLY A 38 -12.73 19.43 -18.20
C GLY A 38 -14.21 19.58 -18.54
N ALA A 39 -15.04 19.69 -17.51
CA ALA A 39 -16.37 20.27 -17.62
C ALA A 39 -16.22 21.79 -17.80
N SER A 40 -15.58 22.19 -18.90
CA SER A 40 -15.92 23.44 -19.56
C SER A 40 -17.21 23.18 -20.34
N ASP A 41 -18.17 24.08 -20.14
CA ASP A 41 -19.44 24.18 -20.87
C ASP A 41 -20.60 23.35 -20.29
N GLY A 42 -21.24 23.94 -19.28
CA GLY A 42 -22.63 24.37 -19.41
C GLY A 42 -23.74 23.33 -19.63
N ALA A 43 -23.48 22.03 -19.55
CA ALA A 43 -24.51 21.00 -19.66
C ALA A 43 -24.78 20.35 -18.31
N SER A 44 -25.73 20.93 -17.56
CA SER A 44 -26.45 20.18 -16.53
C SER A 44 -27.10 18.95 -17.17
N ALA A 45 -26.64 17.74 -16.84
CA ALA A 45 -27.37 16.52 -17.15
C ALA A 45 -27.03 15.43 -16.12
N THR A 46 -27.83 15.41 -15.05
CA THR A 46 -28.48 14.21 -14.51
C THR A 46 -27.84 12.86 -14.89
N GLY A 47 -27.14 12.23 -13.94
CA GLY A 47 -27.03 10.77 -13.91
C GLY A 47 -26.13 10.09 -14.94
N ALA A 48 -25.30 10.81 -15.70
CA ALA A 48 -24.28 10.17 -16.51
C ALA A 48 -23.18 9.60 -15.59
N ALA A 49 -23.36 8.36 -15.16
CA ALA A 49 -22.33 7.59 -14.48
C ALA A 49 -21.05 7.68 -15.31
N THR A 50 -20.08 8.46 -14.83
CA THR A 50 -18.75 8.56 -15.44
C THR A 50 -18.20 7.14 -15.50
N THR A 51 -18.30 6.52 -16.67
CA THR A 51 -17.94 5.12 -16.89
C THR A 51 -16.43 5.00 -16.77
N THR A 52 -15.98 4.80 -15.53
CA THR A 52 -14.58 4.47 -15.25
C THR A 52 -14.35 3.11 -15.88
N ALA A 53 -13.50 3.05 -16.89
CA ALA A 53 -13.20 1.79 -17.56
C ALA A 53 -12.82 0.71 -16.52
N PRO A 54 -13.42 -0.49 -16.57
CA PRO A 54 -13.31 -1.49 -15.51
C PRO A 54 -11.85 -1.91 -15.23
N TRP A 55 -10.99 -1.83 -16.25
CA TRP A 55 -9.55 -2.11 -16.12
C TRP A 55 -8.85 -1.14 -15.16
N ARG A 56 -9.22 0.14 -15.13
CA ARG A 56 -8.61 1.14 -14.23
C ARG A 56 -8.92 0.83 -12.78
N ARG A 57 -10.16 0.39 -12.50
CA ARG A 57 -10.57 -0.05 -11.16
C ARG A 57 -9.81 -1.31 -10.75
N ALA A 58 -9.67 -2.28 -11.66
CA ALA A 58 -8.90 -3.51 -11.40
C ALA A 58 -7.44 -3.20 -11.05
N VAL A 59 -6.78 -2.31 -11.80
CA VAL A 59 -5.39 -1.91 -11.51
C VAL A 59 -5.27 -1.18 -10.17
N ALA A 60 -6.21 -0.27 -9.85
CA ALA A 60 -6.22 0.39 -8.55
C ALA A 60 -6.38 -0.62 -7.41
N VAL A 61 -7.32 -1.57 -7.53
CA VAL A 61 -7.51 -2.65 -6.54
C VAL A 61 -6.25 -3.50 -6.39
N ALA A 62 -5.55 -3.82 -7.49
CA ALA A 62 -4.29 -4.56 -7.42
C ALA A 62 -3.21 -3.80 -6.64
N ILE A 63 -3.07 -2.48 -6.86
CA ILE A 63 -2.13 -1.63 -6.10
C ILE A 63 -2.50 -1.64 -4.61
N PHE A 64 -3.78 -1.50 -4.28
CA PHE A 64 -4.28 -1.59 -2.90
C PHE A 64 -4.03 -2.95 -2.26
N ALA A 65 -4.20 -4.04 -3.00
CA ALA A 65 -3.92 -5.40 -2.52
C ALA A 65 -2.43 -5.58 -2.20
N VAL A 66 -1.53 -5.05 -3.04
CA VAL A 66 -0.08 -5.07 -2.80
C VAL A 66 0.28 -4.28 -1.54
N ILE A 67 -0.30 -3.09 -1.36
CA ILE A 67 -0.14 -2.28 -0.14
C ILE A 67 -0.57 -3.08 1.09
N ALA A 68 -1.76 -3.68 1.06
CA ALA A 68 -2.29 -4.46 2.16
C ALA A 68 -1.39 -5.67 2.49
N LEU A 69 -0.93 -6.40 1.46
CA LEU A 69 0.01 -7.51 1.63
C LEU A 69 1.34 -7.07 2.26
N ALA A 70 1.92 -5.96 1.79
CA ALA A 70 3.16 -5.42 2.35
C ALA A 70 3.00 -5.04 3.83
N VAL A 71 1.88 -4.39 4.20
CA VAL A 71 1.56 -4.06 5.58
C VAL A 71 1.38 -5.33 6.42
N LEU A 72 0.62 -6.31 5.93
CA LEU A 72 0.40 -7.58 6.63
C LEU A 72 1.70 -8.33 6.88
N LEU A 73 2.55 -8.47 5.87
CA LEU A 73 3.85 -9.13 6.00
C LEU A 73 4.77 -8.39 6.97
N GLY A 74 4.82 -7.04 6.89
CA GLY A 74 5.59 -6.22 7.82
C GLY A 74 5.11 -6.36 9.26
N LEU A 75 3.79 -6.32 9.48
CA LEU A 75 3.20 -6.56 10.81
C LEU A 75 3.50 -7.97 11.30
N LEU A 76 3.34 -8.99 10.45
CA LEU A 76 3.56 -10.38 10.81
C LEU A 76 5.03 -10.61 11.20
N TRP A 77 5.96 -9.99 10.48
CA TRP A 77 7.39 -10.01 10.81
C TRP A 77 7.70 -9.35 12.16
N ILE A 78 7.17 -8.14 12.39
CA ILE A 78 7.37 -7.40 13.65
C ILE A 78 6.74 -8.16 14.84
N THR A 79 5.58 -8.77 14.62
CA THR A 79 4.79 -9.43 15.67
C THR A 79 5.07 -10.92 15.82
N GLN A 80 5.94 -11.52 15.00
CA GLN A 80 6.26 -12.95 15.00
C GLN A 80 6.57 -13.48 16.41
N GLY A 81 7.41 -12.78 17.19
CA GLY A 81 7.75 -13.16 18.56
C GLY A 81 6.58 -13.06 19.56
N ARG A 82 5.61 -12.17 19.30
CA ARG A 82 4.40 -12.02 20.12
C ARG A 82 3.31 -13.01 19.74
N ILE A 83 3.17 -13.34 18.46
CA ILE A 83 2.20 -14.33 17.97
C ILE A 83 2.55 -15.71 18.54
N TYR A 84 3.84 -16.08 18.53
CA TYR A 84 4.31 -17.32 19.14
C TYR A 84 3.97 -17.39 20.63
N ALA A 85 4.23 -16.31 21.38
CA ALA A 85 4.02 -16.26 22.83
C ALA A 85 2.55 -16.09 23.26
N ALA A 86 1.71 -15.43 22.44
CA ALA A 86 0.33 -15.10 22.81
C ALA A 86 -0.72 -16.06 22.23
N PHE A 87 -0.45 -16.66 21.07
CA PHE A 87 -1.43 -17.51 20.36
C PHE A 87 -0.99 -18.97 20.25
N GLY A 88 0.28 -19.31 20.51
CA GLY A 88 0.79 -20.68 20.32
C GLY A 88 0.74 -21.15 18.86
N TRP A 89 0.45 -20.25 17.92
CA TRP A 89 0.41 -20.52 16.49
C TRP A 89 1.76 -20.14 15.89
N ASP A 90 2.46 -21.15 15.40
CA ASP A 90 3.72 -21.00 14.70
C ASP A 90 3.48 -20.67 13.22
N VAL A 91 3.25 -19.38 12.93
CA VAL A 91 2.96 -18.90 11.57
C VAL A 91 4.14 -19.11 10.61
N PHE A 92 5.35 -19.31 11.13
CA PHE A 92 6.59 -19.44 10.36
C PHE A 92 7.27 -20.82 10.50
N GLY A 93 6.69 -21.78 11.23
CA GLY A 93 7.23 -23.14 11.36
C GLY A 93 8.54 -23.25 12.17
N THR A 94 8.80 -22.30 13.06
CA THR A 94 10.00 -22.21 13.91
C THR A 94 10.05 -23.17 15.13
N ALA A 95 9.01 -23.93 15.43
CA ALA A 95 8.93 -24.86 16.57
C ALA A 95 9.56 -26.24 16.31
N ALA A 96 10.14 -26.46 15.12
CA ALA A 96 10.82 -27.69 14.75
C ALA A 96 12.36 -27.54 14.78
N HIS A 97 12.93 -26.98 15.86
CA HIS A 97 14.36 -27.10 16.18
C HIS A 97 14.61 -27.03 17.68
#